data_AF-A0A383DVL1-F1
#
_entry.id   AF-A0A383DVL1-F1
#
_cell.length_a   1.000
_cell.length_b   1.000
_cell.length_c   1.000
_cell.angle_alpha   90.00
_cell.angle_beta   90.00
_cell.angle_gamma   90.00
#
_symmetry.space_group_name_H-M   'P 1'
#
loop_
_entity.id
_entity.type
_entity.pdbx_description
1 polymer ?
#
loop_
_entity_poly.entity_id
_entity_poly.type
_entity_poly.pdbx_seq_one_letter_code
_entity_poly.pdbx_strand_id
1 'polypeptide(L)'
;MQRTKVILDIDNAIGMPVRDVDDGIALALALASPEIELVGVTTCAGNCHTYESTENTLRLLELAGQSDIPVAEGRELPFIQDVTANFELLDGFSKMYGFLWKDVPPMPPVTLKPSPLPAHELIIKMVRENPGEVVIVKEGSHTNLALALLVDPEIAPLVKAVIHMGGETGEPDWKSPDPSSHRADPDVWEY
;
A
#
# COMPACT_ATOMS: atom_id res chain seq x y z
N MET A 1 -3.89 -12.93 24.90
CA MET A 1 -3.95 -11.45 24.76
C MET A 1 -4.95 -11.13 23.66
N GLN A 2 -5.67 -10.01 23.75
CA GLN A 2 -6.53 -9.56 22.65
C GLN A 2 -5.63 -9.13 21.48
N ARG A 3 -5.94 -9.57 20.25
CA ARG A 3 -5.20 -9.15 19.05
C ARG A 3 -5.53 -7.70 18.71
N THR A 4 -4.58 -7.01 18.10
CA THR A 4 -4.77 -5.65 17.59
C THR A 4 -5.38 -5.72 16.19
N LYS A 5 -6.53 -5.08 15.99
CA LYS A 5 -7.16 -4.95 14.67
C LYS A 5 -6.37 -3.97 13.82
N VAL A 6 -5.91 -4.41 12.66
CA VAL A 6 -5.06 -3.63 11.75
C VAL A 6 -5.71 -3.53 10.37
N ILE A 7 -5.68 -2.34 9.79
CA ILE A 7 -5.82 -2.13 8.34
C ILE A 7 -4.42 -1.80 7.81
N LEU A 8 -4.01 -2.48 6.74
CA LEU A 8 -2.81 -2.13 5.98
C LEU A 8 -3.20 -1.30 4.76
N ASP A 9 -2.58 -0.13 4.55
CA ASP A 9 -2.75 0.72 3.36
C ASP A 9 -1.43 0.79 2.59
N ILE A 10 -1.32 0.01 1.51
CA ILE A 10 -0.03 -0.42 0.92
C ILE A 10 0.03 -0.28 -0.61
N ASP A 11 1.23 -0.20 -1.17
CA ASP A 11 1.52 -0.14 -2.61
C ASP A 11 2.36 -1.36 -3.06
N ASN A 12 1.96 -2.53 -2.57
CA ASN A 12 2.63 -3.82 -2.72
C ASN A 12 3.01 -4.22 -4.17
N ALA A 13 4.31 -4.11 -4.47
CA ALA A 13 4.89 -4.54 -5.74
C ALA A 13 5.62 -5.90 -5.68
N ILE A 14 5.38 -6.71 -4.64
CA ILE A 14 6.08 -7.99 -4.48
C ILE A 14 5.86 -8.93 -5.67
N GLY A 15 6.96 -9.50 -6.16
CA GLY A 15 6.96 -10.38 -7.34
C GLY A 15 7.07 -9.64 -8.67
N MET A 16 7.09 -8.31 -8.67
CA MET A 16 7.36 -7.52 -9.87
C MET A 16 8.87 -7.33 -10.08
N PRO A 17 9.37 -7.35 -11.34
CA PRO A 17 10.78 -7.13 -11.61
C PRO A 17 11.25 -5.72 -11.25
N VAL A 18 12.31 -5.63 -10.45
CA VAL A 18 12.99 -4.36 -10.13
C VAL A 18 12.06 -3.36 -9.43
N ARG A 19 11.18 -3.87 -8.57
CA ARG A 19 10.29 -3.10 -7.71
C ARG A 19 10.62 -3.34 -6.24
N ASP A 20 10.22 -2.39 -5.39
CA ASP A 20 10.31 -2.61 -3.95
C ASP A 20 9.37 -3.74 -3.51
N VAL A 21 9.76 -4.43 -2.44
CA VAL A 21 9.12 -5.65 -1.95
C VAL A 21 8.68 -5.53 -0.49
N ASP A 22 9.05 -4.43 0.15
CA ASP A 22 8.86 -4.17 1.57
C ASP A 22 7.40 -4.26 2.02
N ASP A 23 6.45 -3.65 1.30
CA ASP A 23 5.01 -3.77 1.60
C ASP A 23 4.52 -5.23 1.60
N GLY A 24 4.99 -6.03 0.65
CA GLY A 24 4.63 -7.46 0.57
C GLY A 24 5.22 -8.25 1.74
N ILE A 25 6.41 -7.88 2.21
CA ILE A 25 7.03 -8.44 3.41
C ILE A 25 6.26 -8.00 4.66
N ALA A 26 5.85 -6.73 4.75
CA ALA A 26 5.05 -6.20 5.85
C ALA A 26 3.70 -6.93 5.96
N LEU A 27 3.02 -7.15 4.82
CA LEU A 27 1.80 -7.97 4.77
C LEU A 27 2.07 -9.40 5.24
N ALA A 28 3.13 -10.06 4.76
CA ALA A 28 3.48 -11.41 5.21
C ALA A 28 3.77 -11.48 6.73
N LEU A 29 4.45 -10.47 7.28
CA LEU A 29 4.72 -10.36 8.72
C LEU A 29 3.44 -10.13 9.52
N ALA A 30 2.53 -9.30 9.04
CA ALA A 30 1.23 -9.07 9.67
C ALA A 30 0.39 -10.36 9.73
N LEU A 31 0.37 -11.15 8.64
CA LEU A 31 -0.32 -12.44 8.59
C LEU A 31 0.30 -13.49 9.51
N ALA A 32 1.62 -13.47 9.69
CA ALA A 32 2.33 -14.40 10.56
C ALA A 32 2.27 -14.01 12.06
N SER A 33 1.92 -12.77 12.38
CA SER A 33 1.94 -12.26 13.74
C SER A 33 0.73 -12.73 14.56
N PRO A 34 0.93 -13.40 15.72
CA PRO A 34 -0.18 -13.79 16.59
C PRO A 34 -0.81 -12.61 17.34
N GLU A 35 -0.19 -11.43 17.29
CA GLU A 35 -0.63 -10.20 17.94
C GLU A 35 -1.53 -9.35 17.05
N ILE A 36 -1.56 -9.63 15.74
CA ILE A 36 -2.29 -8.86 14.74
C ILE A 36 -3.53 -9.64 14.27
N GLU A 37 -4.64 -8.92 14.17
CA GLU A 37 -5.84 -9.31 13.45
C GLU A 37 -5.97 -8.37 12.25
N LEU A 38 -5.57 -8.83 11.07
CA LEU A 38 -5.67 -8.05 9.85
C LEU A 38 -7.14 -8.04 9.39
N VAL A 39 -7.83 -6.91 9.57
CA VAL A 39 -9.26 -6.78 9.29
C VAL A 39 -9.56 -6.27 7.88
N GLY A 40 -8.54 -5.79 7.16
CA GLY A 40 -8.64 -5.39 5.77
C GLY A 40 -7.30 -4.88 5.23
N VAL A 41 -7.20 -4.84 3.91
CA VAL A 41 -6.09 -4.21 3.20
C VAL A 41 -6.66 -3.22 2.19
N THR A 42 -6.08 -2.04 2.11
CA THR A 42 -6.33 -1.08 1.05
C THR A 42 -5.09 -0.91 0.21
N THR A 43 -5.26 -0.76 -1.10
CA THR A 43 -4.15 -0.60 -2.03
C THR A 43 -4.11 0.78 -2.63
N CYS A 44 -2.93 1.26 -2.95
CA CYS A 44 -2.70 2.56 -3.58
C CYS A 44 -1.53 2.47 -4.58
N ALA A 45 -1.34 3.55 -5.32
CA ALA A 45 -0.25 3.70 -6.27
C ALA A 45 1.01 4.16 -5.55
N GLY A 46 2.17 3.77 -6.07
CA GLY A 46 3.46 3.98 -5.42
C GLY A 46 4.59 3.26 -6.13
N ASN A 47 5.08 2.21 -5.49
CA ASN A 47 6.01 1.23 -6.04
C ASN A 47 5.48 0.56 -7.32
N CYS A 48 4.16 0.49 -7.50
CA CYS A 48 3.50 0.03 -8.72
C CYS A 48 2.17 0.78 -8.93
N HIS A 49 1.48 0.49 -10.03
CA HIS A 49 0.13 0.99 -10.23
C HIS A 49 -0.82 0.39 -9.20
N THR A 50 -1.90 1.10 -8.84
CA THR A 50 -2.83 0.62 -7.80
C THR A 50 -3.40 -0.75 -8.14
N TYR A 51 -3.77 -1.00 -9.40
CA TYR A 51 -4.32 -2.29 -9.83
C TYR A 51 -3.30 -3.43 -9.68
N GLU A 52 -1.99 -3.15 -9.84
CA GLU A 52 -0.91 -4.13 -9.65
C GLU A 52 -0.75 -4.43 -8.16
N SER A 53 -0.78 -3.39 -7.31
CA SER A 53 -0.79 -3.55 -5.85
C SER A 53 -1.99 -4.38 -5.38
N THR A 54 -3.19 -4.12 -5.92
CA THR A 54 -4.40 -4.91 -5.66
C THR A 54 -4.19 -6.37 -6.03
N GLU A 55 -3.70 -6.65 -7.24
CA GLU A 55 -3.50 -8.02 -7.72
C GLU A 55 -2.46 -8.78 -6.88
N ASN A 56 -1.33 -8.14 -6.57
CA ASN A 56 -0.26 -8.73 -5.77
C ASN A 56 -0.69 -8.99 -4.32
N THR A 57 -1.46 -8.09 -3.73
CA THR A 57 -2.01 -8.22 -2.39
C THR A 57 -3.01 -9.38 -2.31
N LEU A 58 -3.96 -9.45 -3.25
CA LEU A 58 -4.90 -10.56 -3.34
C LEU A 58 -4.18 -11.90 -3.53
N ARG A 59 -3.16 -11.92 -4.40
CA ARG A 59 -2.34 -13.10 -4.65
C ARG A 59 -1.62 -13.58 -3.39
N LEU A 60 -1.03 -12.65 -2.62
CA LEU A 60 -0.32 -13.01 -1.39
C LEU A 60 -1.28 -13.55 -0.32
N LEU A 61 -2.47 -12.97 -0.19
CA LEU A 61 -3.52 -13.47 0.70
C LEU A 61 -4.01 -14.87 0.29
N GLU A 62 -4.22 -15.10 -1.01
CA GLU A 62 -4.63 -16.40 -1.54
C GLU A 62 -3.56 -17.48 -1.27
N LEU A 63 -2.28 -17.14 -1.48
CA LEU A 63 -1.15 -18.02 -1.16
C LEU A 63 -1.01 -18.31 0.33
N ALA A 64 -1.34 -17.34 1.19
CA ALA A 64 -1.34 -17.50 2.64
C ALA A 64 -2.59 -18.24 3.17
N GLY A 65 -3.57 -18.55 2.31
CA GLY A 65 -4.85 -19.13 2.71
C GLY A 65 -5.74 -18.18 3.51
N GLN A 66 -5.57 -16.87 3.33
CA GLN A 66 -6.23 -15.79 4.08
C GLN A 66 -7.26 -15.06 3.20
N SER A 67 -8.05 -15.83 2.47
CA SER A 67 -8.97 -15.31 1.44
C SER A 67 -10.17 -14.53 1.95
N ASP A 68 -10.43 -14.55 3.26
CA ASP A 68 -11.56 -13.85 3.89
C ASP A 68 -11.24 -12.37 4.19
N ILE A 69 -9.98 -11.96 4.11
CA ILE A 69 -9.54 -10.58 4.37
C ILE A 69 -9.89 -9.71 3.16
N PRO A 70 -10.72 -8.66 3.32
CA PRO A 70 -11.11 -7.81 2.19
C PRO A 70 -9.92 -6.96 1.72
N VAL A 71 -9.70 -6.93 0.40
CA VAL A 71 -8.77 -5.99 -0.26
C VAL A 71 -9.57 -4.97 -1.03
N ALA A 72 -9.47 -3.68 -0.70
CA ALA A 72 -10.15 -2.62 -1.46
C ALA A 72 -9.16 -1.79 -2.28
N GLU A 73 -9.45 -1.68 -3.56
CA GLU A 73 -8.67 -0.88 -4.50
C GLU A 73 -8.86 0.61 -4.23
N GLY A 74 -7.75 1.34 -4.13
CA GLY A 74 -7.73 2.78 -3.94
C GLY A 74 -7.72 3.58 -5.23
N ARG A 75 -7.45 4.88 -5.10
CA ARG A 75 -7.31 5.77 -6.24
C ARG A 75 -5.92 5.63 -6.85
N GLU A 76 -5.84 5.64 -8.18
CA GLU A 76 -4.57 5.60 -8.93
C GLU A 76 -3.75 6.88 -8.77
N LEU A 77 -4.41 8.04 -8.87
CA LEU A 77 -3.74 9.33 -8.89
C LEU A 77 -3.89 10.06 -7.55
N PRO A 78 -2.84 10.76 -7.06
CA PRO A 78 -2.97 11.62 -5.90
C PRO A 78 -3.87 12.83 -6.22
N PHE A 79 -4.08 13.72 -5.25
CA PHE A 79 -4.98 14.86 -5.44
C PHE A 79 -4.37 15.97 -6.27
N ILE A 80 -3.07 16.23 -6.10
CA ILE A 80 -2.41 17.43 -6.62
C ILE A 80 -1.24 17.06 -7.53
N GLN A 81 -0.43 16.07 -7.13
CA GLN A 81 0.84 15.77 -7.77
C GLN A 81 0.69 15.01 -9.11
N ASP A 82 1.50 15.38 -10.11
CA ASP A 82 1.69 14.56 -11.31
C ASP A 82 2.76 13.49 -11.03
N VAL A 83 2.36 12.23 -11.19
CA VAL A 83 3.18 11.04 -10.91
C VAL A 83 3.64 10.33 -12.18
N THR A 84 3.37 10.90 -13.36
CA THR A 84 3.74 10.31 -14.66
C THR A 84 5.24 10.02 -14.75
N ALA A 85 6.07 10.99 -14.38
CA ALA A 85 7.53 10.83 -14.41
C ALA A 85 8.03 9.72 -13.48
N ASN A 86 7.35 9.48 -12.34
CA ASN A 86 7.68 8.40 -11.44
C ASN A 86 7.43 7.04 -12.09
N PHE A 87 6.25 6.84 -12.68
CA PHE A 87 5.94 5.60 -13.39
C PHE A 87 6.82 5.37 -14.62
N GLU A 88 7.18 6.43 -15.35
CA GLU A 88 8.14 6.33 -16.46
C GLU A 88 9.54 5.88 -16.00
N LEU A 89 10.01 6.40 -14.85
CA LEU A 89 11.28 6.01 -14.24
C LEU A 89 11.25 4.55 -13.82
N LEU A 90 10.19 4.15 -13.12
CA LEU A 90 9.92 2.77 -12.71
C LEU A 90 9.95 1.84 -13.93
N ASP A 91 9.19 2.14 -14.99
CA ASP A 91 9.23 1.36 -16.24
C ASP A 91 10.62 1.32 -16.89
N GLY A 92 11.35 2.42 -16.81
CA GLY A 92 12.74 2.51 -17.24
C GLY A 92 13.63 1.50 -16.52
N PHE A 93 13.51 1.39 -15.19
CA PHE A 93 14.24 0.41 -14.40
C PHE A 93 13.88 -1.03 -14.75
N SER A 94 12.59 -1.34 -14.93
CA SER A 94 12.16 -2.68 -15.34
C SER A 94 12.70 -3.05 -16.73
N LYS A 95 12.76 -2.10 -17.67
CA LYS A 95 13.39 -2.31 -18.99
C LYS A 95 14.89 -2.53 -18.90
N MET A 96 15.58 -1.79 -18.03
CA MET A 96 17.03 -1.84 -17.90
C MET A 96 17.52 -3.08 -17.15
N TYR A 97 16.83 -3.44 -16.06
CA TYR A 97 17.28 -4.46 -15.10
C TYR A 97 16.36 -5.68 -15.01
N GLY A 98 15.22 -5.70 -15.72
CA GLY A 98 14.27 -6.83 -15.68
C GLY A 98 14.86 -8.16 -16.14
N PHE A 99 15.97 -8.15 -16.89
CA PHE A 99 16.71 -9.37 -17.24
C PHE A 99 17.23 -10.14 -16.01
N LEU A 100 17.39 -9.47 -14.86
CA LEU A 100 17.76 -10.11 -13.59
C LEU A 100 16.66 -11.06 -13.06
N TRP A 101 15.42 -10.92 -13.55
CA TRP A 101 14.27 -11.77 -13.20
C TRP A 101 14.02 -12.90 -14.20
N LYS A 102 14.87 -13.09 -15.21
CA LYS A 102 14.62 -14.06 -16.31
C LYS A 102 14.39 -15.51 -15.88
N ASP A 103 14.99 -15.91 -14.75
CA ASP A 103 14.91 -17.27 -14.19
C ASP A 103 13.96 -17.34 -12.98
N VAL A 104 13.28 -16.24 -12.65
CA VAL A 104 12.26 -16.20 -11.60
C VAL A 104 10.96 -16.77 -12.16
N PRO A 105 10.39 -17.81 -11.54
CA PRO A 105 9.10 -18.35 -11.97
C PRO A 105 8.01 -17.28 -11.94
N PRO A 106 7.05 -17.30 -12.87
CA PRO A 106 5.92 -16.38 -12.80
C PRO A 106 5.12 -16.65 -11.52
N MET A 107 4.59 -15.57 -10.96
CA MET A 107 3.66 -15.65 -9.84
C MET A 107 2.37 -16.37 -10.27
N PRO A 108 1.73 -17.17 -9.38
CA PRO A 108 0.52 -17.91 -9.72
C PRO A 108 -0.64 -16.96 -10.04
N PRO A 109 -1.61 -17.37 -10.89
CA PRO A 109 -2.78 -16.55 -11.16
C PRO A 109 -3.59 -16.33 -9.88
N VAL A 110 -4.20 -15.16 -9.75
CA VAL A 110 -5.10 -14.84 -8.64
C VAL A 110 -6.54 -15.14 -9.02
N THR A 111 -7.29 -15.76 -8.12
CA THR A 111 -8.72 -16.05 -8.30
C THR A 111 -9.60 -15.14 -7.46
N LEU A 112 -9.07 -14.63 -6.34
CA LEU A 112 -9.76 -13.65 -5.51
C LEU A 112 -10.08 -12.36 -6.27
N LYS A 113 -11.12 -11.68 -5.80
CA LYS A 113 -11.57 -10.39 -6.33
C LYS A 113 -11.45 -9.33 -5.24
N PRO A 114 -11.13 -8.09 -5.61
CA PRO A 114 -11.16 -7.00 -4.65
C PRO A 114 -12.60 -6.81 -4.14
N SER A 115 -12.69 -6.22 -2.96
CA SER A 115 -13.90 -5.67 -2.39
C SER A 115 -14.58 -4.74 -3.40
N PRO A 116 -15.92 -4.73 -3.48
CA PRO A 116 -16.64 -3.76 -4.29
C PRO A 116 -16.58 -2.33 -3.72
N LEU A 117 -16.16 -2.18 -2.45
CA LEU A 117 -15.95 -0.88 -1.84
C LEU A 117 -14.62 -0.29 -2.32
N PRO A 118 -14.54 1.02 -2.61
CA PRO A 118 -13.27 1.69 -2.76
C PRO A 118 -12.52 1.74 -1.42
N ALA A 119 -11.19 1.87 -1.48
CA ALA A 119 -10.32 1.84 -0.30
C ALA A 119 -10.79 2.73 0.87
N HIS A 120 -11.09 4.00 0.59
CA HIS A 120 -11.52 4.95 1.62
C HIS A 120 -12.84 4.54 2.30
N GLU A 121 -13.77 3.93 1.57
CA GLU A 121 -15.02 3.40 2.15
C GLU A 121 -14.77 2.13 2.98
N LEU A 122 -13.81 1.28 2.58
CA LEU A 122 -13.41 0.14 3.41
C LEU A 122 -12.81 0.61 4.74
N ILE A 123 -11.95 1.64 4.72
CA ILE A 123 -11.40 2.27 5.93
C ILE A 123 -12.53 2.77 6.83
N ILE A 124 -13.45 3.59 6.29
CA ILE A 124 -14.59 4.13 7.03
C ILE A 124 -15.42 3.00 7.66
N LYS A 125 -15.78 1.99 6.86
CA LYS A 125 -16.58 0.84 7.31
C LYS A 125 -15.90 0.12 8.48
N MET A 126 -14.64 -0.26 8.34
CA MET A 126 -13.92 -1.01 9.36
C MET A 126 -13.75 -0.23 10.66
N VAL A 127 -13.46 1.08 10.56
CA VAL A 127 -13.34 1.97 11.72
C VAL A 127 -14.68 2.16 12.42
N ARG A 128 -15.77 2.40 11.68
CA ARG A 128 -17.12 2.57 12.23
C ARG A 128 -17.64 1.32 12.91
N GLU A 129 -17.32 0.14 12.40
CA GLU A 129 -17.69 -1.14 13.00
C GLU A 129 -16.87 -1.49 14.25
N ASN A 130 -15.71 -0.86 14.44
CA ASN A 130 -14.76 -1.16 15.50
C ASN A 130 -14.19 0.13 16.14
N PRO A 131 -15.06 1.00 16.71
CA PRO A 131 -14.64 2.31 17.19
C PRO A 131 -13.64 2.20 18.35
N GLY A 132 -12.50 2.87 18.22
CA GLY A 132 -11.42 2.87 19.21
C GLY A 132 -10.53 1.62 19.17
N GLU A 133 -10.73 0.70 18.22
CA GLU A 133 -9.99 -0.57 18.16
C GLU A 133 -9.01 -0.66 16.98
N VAL A 134 -9.33 -0.03 15.84
CA VAL A 134 -8.57 -0.17 14.59
C VAL A 134 -7.31 0.69 14.58
N VAL A 135 -6.17 0.05 14.36
CA VAL A 135 -4.91 0.71 14.00
C VAL A 135 -4.78 0.70 12.48
N ILE A 136 -4.53 1.86 11.88
CA ILE A 136 -4.25 1.98 10.46
C ILE A 136 -2.73 2.04 10.32
N VAL A 137 -2.15 1.06 9.63
CA VAL A 137 -0.75 1.05 9.24
C VAL A 137 -0.70 1.47 7.78
N LYS A 138 -0.19 2.68 7.54
CA LYS A 138 -0.15 3.33 6.24
C LYS A 138 1.29 3.29 5.74
N GLU A 139 1.53 2.61 4.62
CA GLU A 139 2.85 2.43 4.03
C GLU A 139 2.95 3.11 2.65
N GLY A 140 1.87 3.13 1.88
CA GLY A 140 1.86 3.77 0.55
C GLY A 140 1.43 5.23 0.53
N SER A 141 0.60 5.62 -0.44
CA SER A 141 0.11 7.00 -0.58
C SER A 141 -0.89 7.42 0.51
N HIS A 142 -0.87 8.70 0.93
CA HIS A 142 -1.87 9.24 1.88
C HIS A 142 -3.28 9.39 1.27
N THR A 143 -3.44 9.17 -0.03
CA THR A 143 -4.67 9.46 -0.77
C THR A 143 -5.90 8.74 -0.19
N ASN A 144 -5.78 7.46 0.18
CA ASN A 144 -6.90 6.68 0.68
C ASN A 144 -7.38 7.18 2.06
N LEU A 145 -6.45 7.39 2.99
CA LEU A 145 -6.77 7.91 4.32
C LEU A 145 -7.29 9.35 4.27
N ALA A 146 -6.69 10.20 3.43
CA ALA A 146 -7.15 11.57 3.23
C ALA A 146 -8.57 11.60 2.63
N LEU A 147 -8.87 10.76 1.63
CA LEU A 147 -10.23 10.59 1.11
C LEU A 147 -11.20 10.13 2.20
N ALA A 148 -10.81 9.18 3.05
CA ALA A 148 -11.67 8.69 4.13
C ALA A 148 -12.03 9.82 5.10
N LEU A 149 -11.06 10.66 5.47
CA LEU A 149 -11.27 11.83 6.34
C LEU A 149 -12.06 12.95 5.66
N LEU A 150 -11.93 13.13 4.35
CA LEU A 150 -12.72 14.11 3.59
C LEU A 150 -14.19 13.68 3.47
N VAL A 151 -14.43 12.39 3.27
CA VAL A 151 -15.78 11.82 3.12
C VAL A 151 -16.49 11.70 4.47
N ASP A 152 -15.80 11.20 5.49
CA ASP A 152 -16.35 11.04 6.84
C ASP A 152 -15.36 11.54 7.92
N PRO A 153 -15.31 12.86 8.16
CA PRO A 153 -14.39 13.44 9.15
C PRO A 153 -14.58 12.92 10.58
N GLU A 154 -15.77 12.41 10.90
CA GLU A 154 -16.09 11.90 12.24
C GLU A 154 -15.45 10.55 12.55
N ILE A 155 -14.82 9.87 11.57
CA ILE A 155 -14.04 8.66 11.86
C ILE A 155 -12.75 8.97 12.60
N ALA A 156 -12.22 10.20 12.50
CA ALA A 156 -10.94 10.58 13.10
C ALA A 156 -10.82 10.23 14.60
N PRO A 157 -11.78 10.60 15.47
CA PRO A 157 -11.75 10.20 16.89
C PRO A 157 -12.01 8.70 17.13
N LEU A 158 -12.47 7.95 16.12
CA LEU A 158 -12.77 6.52 16.22
C LEU A 158 -11.57 5.64 15.84
N VAL A 159 -10.57 6.19 15.13
CA VAL A 159 -9.33 5.48 14.83
C VAL A 159 -8.51 5.37 16.12
N LYS A 160 -8.05 4.15 16.45
CA LYS A 160 -7.24 3.93 17.66
C LYS A 160 -5.87 4.57 17.53
N ALA A 161 -5.22 4.37 16.38
CA ALA A 161 -3.94 4.96 16.03
C ALA A 161 -3.73 4.92 14.52
N VAL A 162 -2.92 5.85 14.02
CA VAL A 162 -2.34 5.80 12.67
C VAL A 162 -0.84 5.65 12.84
N ILE A 163 -0.27 4.60 12.27
CA ILE A 163 1.16 4.38 12.14
C ILE A 163 1.46 4.63 10.66
N HIS A 164 2.26 5.65 10.35
CA HIS A 164 2.61 5.96 8.97
C HIS A 164 4.10 5.72 8.74
N MET A 165 4.41 5.12 7.60
CA MET A 165 5.73 5.11 6.99
C MET A 165 5.76 6.25 5.97
N GLY A 166 6.82 7.06 6.04
CA GLY A 166 7.00 8.26 5.24
C GLY A 166 7.35 9.49 6.08
N GLY A 167 7.75 10.56 5.40
CA GLY A 167 8.17 11.81 6.01
C GLY A 167 9.66 11.81 6.39
N GLU A 168 10.25 13.00 6.32
CA GLU A 168 11.65 13.24 6.67
C GLU A 168 11.75 14.40 7.67
N THR A 169 12.60 14.25 8.68
CA THR A 169 12.91 15.33 9.63
C THR A 169 14.22 16.01 9.23
N GLY A 170 14.17 17.02 8.35
CA GLY A 170 15.38 17.72 7.89
C GLY A 170 15.26 18.31 6.49
N GLU A 171 16.39 18.66 5.87
CA GLU A 171 16.46 18.90 4.43
C GLU A 171 16.50 17.55 3.71
N PRO A 172 15.66 17.32 2.69
CA PRO A 172 15.57 16.00 2.10
C PRO A 172 16.80 15.61 1.28
N ASP A 173 17.43 14.49 1.61
CA ASP A 173 18.57 13.95 0.85
C ASP A 173 18.19 13.53 -0.59
N TRP A 174 16.89 13.31 -0.86
CA TRP A 174 16.38 13.02 -2.20
C TRP A 174 16.18 14.28 -3.06
N LYS A 175 16.16 15.48 -2.47
CA LYS A 175 16.21 16.77 -3.19
C LYS A 175 17.63 17.18 -3.59
N SER A 176 18.62 16.29 -3.44
CA SER A 176 19.96 16.54 -3.95
C SER A 176 19.87 16.88 -5.45
N PRO A 177 20.41 18.02 -5.91
CA PRO A 177 20.42 18.40 -7.32
C PRO A 177 21.35 17.51 -8.16
N ASP A 178 21.87 16.42 -7.60
CA ASP A 178 22.73 15.44 -8.25
C ASP A 178 21.91 14.55 -9.21
N PRO A 179 22.09 14.68 -10.53
CA PRO A 179 21.40 13.85 -11.51
C PRO A 179 21.76 12.35 -11.43
N SER A 180 22.80 11.99 -10.67
CA SER A 180 23.19 10.60 -10.42
C SER A 180 22.49 9.99 -9.20
N SER A 181 21.72 10.77 -8.44
CA SER A 181 20.82 10.21 -7.44
C SER A 181 19.67 9.52 -8.18
N HIS A 182 19.81 8.23 -8.42
CA HIS A 182 18.76 7.36 -8.97
C HIS A 182 17.57 7.15 -8.00
N ARG A 183 17.29 8.13 -7.12
CA ARG A 183 16.26 8.06 -6.11
C ARG A 183 15.01 8.72 -6.64
N ALA A 184 13.94 7.95 -6.79
CA ALA A 184 12.60 8.50 -6.92
C ALA A 184 12.28 9.29 -5.64
N ASP A 185 11.55 10.39 -5.80
CA ASP A 185 10.99 11.15 -4.67
C ASP A 185 10.08 10.20 -3.87
N PRO A 186 10.42 9.82 -2.62
CA PRO A 186 9.54 8.97 -1.81
C PRO A 186 8.26 9.71 -1.40
N ASP A 187 8.26 11.04 -1.48
CA ASP A 187 7.21 11.96 -1.03
C ASP A 187 6.29 12.43 -2.17
N VAL A 188 6.33 11.79 -3.37
CA VAL A 188 5.30 12.00 -4.43
C VAL A 188 3.87 11.77 -3.94
N TRP A 189 3.71 11.21 -2.75
CA TRP A 189 2.45 10.81 -2.15
C TRP A 189 2.04 11.59 -0.90
N GLU A 190 2.72 12.71 -0.61
CA GLU A 190 2.35 13.61 0.49
C GLU A 190 1.22 14.60 0.14
N TYR A 191 0.83 14.78 -1.14
CA TYR A 191 -0.17 15.78 -1.56
C TYR A 191 -1.14 15.34 -2.69
#